data_AF-A0A951CVV6-F1
#
_entry.id   AF-A0A951CVV6-F1
#
_cell.length_a   1.000
_cell.length_b   1.000
_cell.length_c   1.000
_cell.angle_alpha   90.00
_cell.angle_beta   90.00
_cell.angle_gamma   90.00
#
_symmetry.space_group_name_H-M   'P 1'
#
loop_
_entity.id
_entity.type
_entity.pdbx_description
1 polymer ?
#
loop_
_entity_poly.entity_id
_entity_poly.type
_entity_poly.pdbx_seq_one_letter_code
_entity_poly.pdbx_strand_id
1 'polypeptide(L)'
;MPIVESDHRRDQNISSDRLSHDDPKEASGKIAIFQYLTVAVFVFLVSGFWKLQVQNPDVYSEAAERNRIKSVPILAPRGKILDREGRVIVDNKASYSLLLDRDQIKP
;
A
#
# COMPACT_ATOMS: atom_id res chain seq x y z
N MET A 1 -34.00 -79.74 18.67
CA MET A 1 -33.76 -78.34 19.07
C MET A 1 -32.91 -77.70 17.98
N PRO A 2 -33.42 -76.74 17.18
CA PRO A 2 -32.60 -76.04 16.20
C PRO A 2 -31.99 -74.77 16.81
N ILE A 3 -30.71 -74.56 16.53
CA ILE A 3 -29.91 -73.40 16.91
C ILE A 3 -30.26 -72.22 15.99
N VAL A 4 -30.40 -71.04 16.59
CA VAL A 4 -30.67 -69.75 15.94
C VAL A 4 -29.42 -69.27 15.19
N GLU A 5 -29.55 -68.96 13.90
CA GLU A 5 -28.46 -68.45 13.03
C GLU A 5 -28.78 -67.01 12.56
N SER A 6 -27.96 -66.09 13.09
CA SER A 6 -27.50 -64.76 12.65
C SER A 6 -28.39 -63.76 11.90
N ASP A 7 -28.64 -62.62 12.56
CA ASP A 7 -29.22 -61.38 12.00
C ASP A 7 -28.14 -60.30 11.68
N HIS A 8 -26.97 -60.71 11.18
CA HIS A 8 -25.82 -59.80 10.95
C HIS A 8 -25.78 -59.16 9.54
N ARG A 9 -26.84 -59.31 8.74
CA ARG A 9 -26.86 -58.88 7.34
C ARG A 9 -27.54 -57.54 7.06
N ARG A 10 -28.29 -56.98 8.02
CA ARG A 10 -29.12 -55.79 7.80
C ARG A 10 -28.43 -54.45 8.08
N ASP A 11 -27.42 -54.42 8.93
CA ASP A 11 -26.75 -53.17 9.32
C ASP A 11 -25.62 -52.74 8.37
N GLN A 12 -25.12 -53.66 7.54
CA GLN A 12 -24.08 -53.34 6.55
C GLN A 12 -24.63 -52.54 5.36
N ASN A 13 -25.93 -52.59 5.10
CA ASN A 13 -26.55 -51.98 3.92
C ASN A 13 -26.94 -50.50 4.10
N ILE A 14 -26.87 -49.97 5.33
CA ILE A 14 -27.23 -48.55 5.61
C ILE A 14 -26.00 -47.62 5.54
N SER A 15 -24.78 -48.17 5.54
CA SER A 15 -23.54 -47.38 5.57
C SER A 15 -22.84 -47.25 4.20
N SER A 16 -23.18 -48.07 3.21
CA SER A 16 -22.52 -48.10 1.90
C SER A 16 -23.02 -47.05 0.89
N ASP A 17 -24.16 -46.40 1.15
CA ASP A 17 -24.79 -45.47 0.19
C ASP A 17 -24.34 -43.99 0.36
N ARG A 18 -23.41 -43.72 1.28
CA ARG A 18 -22.91 -42.36 1.57
C ARG A 18 -21.41 -42.18 1.41
N LEU A 19 -20.69 -43.21 0.98
CA LEU A 19 -19.24 -43.12 0.82
C LEU A 19 -18.88 -42.82 -0.64
N SER A 20 -18.62 -41.54 -0.89
CA SER A 20 -17.72 -41.04 -1.94
C SER A 20 -18.11 -41.32 -3.39
N HIS A 21 -18.85 -40.38 -3.98
CA HIS A 21 -18.65 -39.98 -5.37
C HIS A 21 -18.33 -38.48 -5.41
N ASP A 22 -17.23 -38.08 -4.76
CA ASP A 22 -16.55 -36.84 -5.13
C ASP A 22 -15.59 -37.23 -6.24
N ASP A 23 -16.01 -37.09 -7.50
CA ASP A 23 -15.15 -37.30 -8.66
C ASP A 23 -14.03 -36.24 -8.67
N PRO A 24 -12.78 -36.59 -8.32
CA PRO A 24 -11.69 -35.61 -8.23
C PRO A 24 -11.35 -35.01 -9.59
N LYS A 25 -11.83 -35.64 -10.68
CA LYS A 25 -11.65 -35.21 -12.06
C LYS A 25 -12.51 -34.01 -12.42
N GLU A 26 -13.74 -33.92 -11.90
CA GLU A 26 -14.60 -32.75 -12.11
C GLU A 26 -14.14 -31.54 -11.28
N ALA A 27 -13.67 -31.78 -10.05
CA ALA A 27 -13.07 -30.74 -9.21
C ALA A 27 -11.76 -30.21 -9.83
N SER A 28 -10.92 -31.09 -10.39
CA SER A 28 -9.64 -30.71 -11.01
C SER A 28 -9.81 -29.77 -12.20
N GLY A 29 -10.84 -29.99 -13.04
CA GLY A 29 -11.12 -29.11 -14.18
C GLY A 29 -11.51 -27.70 -13.75
N LYS A 30 -12.38 -27.58 -12.75
CA LYS A 30 -12.80 -26.29 -12.18
C LYS A 30 -11.61 -25.56 -11.53
N ILE A 31 -10.81 -26.28 -10.73
CA ILE A 31 -9.61 -25.73 -10.08
C ILE A 31 -8.60 -25.23 -11.11
N ALA A 32 -8.36 -25.97 -12.20
CA ALA A 32 -7.46 -25.54 -13.27
C ALA A 32 -7.95 -24.24 -13.95
N ILE A 33 -9.26 -24.12 -14.22
CA ILE A 33 -9.84 -22.90 -14.79
C ILE A 33 -9.63 -21.70 -13.86
N PHE A 34 -9.91 -21.87 -12.57
CA PHE A 34 -9.67 -20.81 -11.57
C PHE A 34 -8.18 -20.44 -11.50
N GLN A 35 -7.28 -21.41 -11.54
CA GLN A 35 -5.84 -21.16 -11.54
C GLN A 35 -5.38 -20.35 -12.76
N TYR A 36 -5.84 -20.72 -13.97
CA TYR A 36 -5.52 -19.96 -15.18
C TYR A 36 -6.10 -18.55 -15.15
N LEU A 37 -7.32 -18.39 -14.63
CA LEU A 37 -7.95 -17.08 -14.45
C LEU A 37 -7.12 -16.21 -13.49
N THR A 38 -6.72 -16.76 -12.34
CA THR A 38 -5.87 -16.05 -11.37
C THR A 38 -4.55 -15.62 -12.00
N VAL A 39 -3.86 -16.52 -12.71
CA VAL A 39 -2.61 -16.20 -13.41
C VAL A 39 -2.83 -15.10 -14.46
N ALA A 40 -3.90 -15.16 -15.25
CA ALA A 40 -4.21 -14.14 -16.24
C ALA A 40 -4.43 -12.75 -15.60
N VAL A 41 -5.15 -12.69 -14.47
CA VAL A 41 -5.32 -11.45 -13.70
C VAL A 41 -3.98 -10.91 -13.22
N PHE A 42 -3.11 -11.76 -12.66
CA PHE A 42 -1.78 -11.34 -12.23
C PHE A 42 -0.92 -10.82 -13.39
N VAL A 43 -0.93 -11.48 -14.55
CA VAL A 43 -0.20 -11.01 -15.74
C VAL A 43 -0.71 -9.64 -16.19
N PHE A 44 -2.04 -9.44 -16.19
CA PHE A 44 -2.63 -8.15 -16.50
C PHE A 44 -2.20 -7.06 -15.51
N LEU A 45 -2.24 -7.35 -14.21
CA LEU A 45 -1.81 -6.41 -13.16
C LEU A 45 -0.31 -6.07 -13.26
N VAL A 46 0.54 -7.06 -13.48
CA VAL A 46 1.99 -6.86 -13.65
C VAL A 46 2.29 -6.03 -14.89
N SER A 47 1.58 -6.25 -16.00
CA SER A 47 1.71 -5.41 -17.19
C SER A 47 1.29 -3.96 -16.93
N GLY A 48 0.21 -3.75 -16.18
CA GLY A 48 -0.24 -2.41 -15.77
C GLY A 48 0.78 -1.72 -14.85
N PHE A 49 1.30 -2.46 -13.87
CA PHE A 49 2.35 -1.97 -12.98
C PHE A 49 3.63 -1.61 -13.72
N TRP A 50 4.07 -2.46 -14.65
CA TRP A 50 5.23 -2.20 -15.50
C TRP A 50 5.05 -0.91 -16.29
N LYS A 51 3.87 -0.67 -16.85
CA LYS A 51 3.53 0.58 -17.53
C LYS A 51 3.67 1.78 -16.58
N LEU A 52 3.16 1.70 -15.35
CA LEU A 52 3.29 2.81 -14.40
C LEU A 52 4.76 3.08 -14.01
N GLN A 53 5.57 2.04 -13.80
CA GLN A 53 6.95 2.21 -13.36
C GLN A 53 7.93 2.54 -14.48
N VAL A 54 7.71 2.01 -15.69
CA VAL A 54 8.68 2.12 -16.80
C VAL A 54 8.26 3.19 -17.82
N GLN A 55 6.97 3.52 -17.95
CA GLN A 55 6.54 4.43 -19.01
C GLN A 55 6.93 5.90 -18.75
N ASN A 56 7.14 6.34 -17.50
CA ASN A 56 7.61 7.71 -17.20
C ASN A 56 8.38 7.87 -15.87
N PRO A 57 9.50 7.15 -15.64
CA PRO A 57 10.32 7.36 -14.44
C PRO A 57 10.77 8.82 -14.30
N ASP A 58 11.07 9.48 -15.42
CA ASP A 58 11.57 10.86 -15.43
C ASP A 58 10.52 11.87 -14.94
N VAL A 59 9.26 11.75 -15.36
CA VAL A 59 8.17 12.68 -14.97
C VAL A 59 7.87 12.58 -13.47
N TYR A 60 7.83 11.37 -12.91
CA TYR A 60 7.58 11.20 -11.48
C TYR A 60 8.81 11.60 -10.64
N SER A 61 10.02 11.38 -11.15
CA SER A 61 11.26 11.84 -10.50
C SER A 61 11.37 13.37 -10.50
N GLU A 62 11.01 14.04 -11.59
CA GLU A 62 11.03 15.50 -11.72
C GLU A 62 9.94 16.15 -10.84
N ALA A 63 8.75 15.53 -10.78
CA ALA A 63 7.68 15.98 -9.88
C ALA A 63 8.09 15.84 -8.40
N ALA A 64 8.78 14.76 -8.03
CA ALA A 64 9.34 14.58 -6.70
C ALA A 64 10.48 15.59 -6.40
N GLU A 65 11.34 15.87 -7.38
CA GLU A 65 12.42 16.86 -7.28
C GLU A 65 11.87 18.27 -7.04
N ARG A 66 10.82 18.65 -7.78
CA ARG A 66 10.10 19.91 -7.57
C ARG A 66 9.48 20.04 -6.18
N ASN A 67 9.02 18.94 -5.59
CA ASN A 67 8.55 18.95 -4.21
C ASN A 67 9.69 19.07 -3.17
N ARG A 68 10.93 18.71 -3.54
CA ARG A 68 12.11 18.88 -2.67
C ARG A 68 12.61 20.32 -2.66
N ILE A 69 12.57 21.02 -3.79
CA ILE A 69 13.10 22.38 -3.92
C ILE A 69 11.99 23.41 -3.66
N LYS A 70 11.87 23.85 -2.41
CA LYS A 70 11.07 25.05 -2.08
C LYS A 70 11.90 26.30 -2.33
N SER A 71 11.45 27.15 -3.25
CA SER A 71 12.01 28.49 -3.41
C SER A 71 11.64 29.33 -2.18
N VAL A 72 12.63 29.63 -1.32
CA VAL A 72 12.45 30.56 -0.21
C VAL A 72 12.86 31.94 -0.74
N PRO A 73 11.92 32.87 -0.97
CA PRO A 73 12.27 34.20 -1.45
C PRO A 73 13.10 34.92 -0.40
N ILE A 74 14.24 35.48 -0.80
CA ILE A 74 15.02 36.37 0.05
C ILE A 74 14.33 37.73 0.02
N LEU A 75 13.75 38.13 1.15
CA LEU A 75 13.14 39.44 1.28
C LEU A 75 14.23 40.52 1.15
N ALA A 76 13.98 41.51 0.30
CA ALA A 76 14.89 42.64 0.17
C ALA A 76 14.97 43.41 1.51
N PRO A 77 16.17 43.79 1.97
CA PRO A 77 16.31 44.58 3.18
C PRO A 77 15.66 45.95 3.00
N ARG A 78 14.98 46.45 4.04
CA ARG A 78 14.44 47.81 4.05
C ARG A 78 15.59 48.82 4.04
N GLY A 79 15.44 49.90 3.27
CA GLY A 79 16.38 51.02 3.28
C GLY A 79 16.49 51.70 4.66
N LYS A 80 17.68 52.19 4.98
CA LYS A 80 17.93 52.96 6.20
C LYS A 80 17.31 54.34 6.06
N ILE A 81 16.68 54.83 7.12
CA ILE A 81 16.15 56.21 7.16
C ILE A 81 17.19 57.06 7.87
N LEU A 82 17.63 58.14 7.21
CA LEU A 82 18.64 59.06 7.73
C LEU A 82 18.03 60.43 8.05
N ASP A 83 18.59 61.09 9.06
CA ASP A 83 18.37 62.51 9.33
C ASP A 83 19.08 63.39 8.28
N ARG A 84 18.81 64.70 8.27
CA ARG A 84 19.48 65.70 7.44
C ARG A 84 21.01 65.67 7.57
N GLU A 85 21.52 65.34 8.76
CA GLU A 85 22.95 65.23 9.06
C GLU A 85 23.52 63.83 8.74
N GLY A 86 22.79 62.97 8.04
CA GLY A 86 23.27 61.64 7.63
C GLY A 86 23.30 60.59 8.76
N ARG A 87 22.66 60.87 9.89
CA ARG A 87 22.57 59.94 11.04
C ARG A 87 21.42 58.96 10.82
N VAL A 88 21.65 57.67 11.03
CA VAL A 88 20.62 56.63 10.87
C VAL A 88 19.61 56.69 12.02
N ILE A 89 18.33 56.88 11.68
CA ILE A 89 17.20 56.91 12.64
C ILE A 89 16.51 55.53 12.69
N VAL A 90 16.40 54.84 11.55
CA VAL A 90 15.76 53.52 11.43
C VAL A 90 16.65 52.58 10.62
N ASP A 91 16.90 51.38 11.17
CA ASP A 91 17.65 50.31 10.53
C ASP A 91 17.00 48.94 10.82
N ASN A 92 17.29 47.94 9.99
CA ASN A 92 16.90 46.56 10.25
C ASN A 92 17.97 45.87 11.12
N LYS A 93 17.55 45.20 12.20
CA LYS A 93 18.43 44.42 13.08
C LYS A 93 17.89 43.01 13.25
N ALA A 94 18.78 42.02 13.34
CA ALA A 94 18.39 40.65 13.58
C ALA A 94 17.63 40.55 14.91
N SER A 95 16.47 39.89 14.88
CA SER A 95 15.68 39.56 16.06
C SER A 95 15.69 38.05 16.22
N TYR A 96 15.90 37.57 17.45
CA TYR A 96 15.90 36.15 17.78
C TYR A 96 14.63 35.81 18.55
N SER A 97 14.00 34.70 18.20
CA SER A 97 12.83 34.17 18.91
C SER A 97 13.08 32.70 19.21
N LEU A 98 12.86 32.31 20.46
CA LEU A 98 12.97 30.92 20.91
C LEU A 98 11.59 30.27 20.83
N LEU A 99 11.51 29.15 20.12
CA LEU A 99 10.31 28.33 19.98
C LEU A 99 10.59 26.98 20.62
N LEU A 100 9.71 26.55 21.52
CA LEU A 100 9.77 25.22 22.13
C LEU A 100 8.62 24.39 21.60
N ASP A 101 8.95 23.37 20.81
CA ASP A 101 8.01 22.38 20.35
C ASP A 101 7.90 21.27 21.41
N ARG A 102 6.67 20.97 21.83
CA ARG A 102 6.39 19.98 22.87
C ARG A 102 6.63 18.55 22.38
N ASP A 103 6.54 18.32 21.07
CA ASP A 103 6.70 16.98 20.47
C ASP A 103 8.17 16.55 20.39
N GLN A 104 9.11 17.50 20.46
CA GLN A 104 10.55 17.26 20.50
C GLN A 104 11.08 16.97 21.92
N ILE A 105 10.23 17.13 22.93
CA ILE A 105 10.59 16.85 24.32
C ILE A 105 10.45 15.36 24.55
N LYS A 106 11.57 14.65 24.47
CA LYS A 106 11.65 13.24 24.88
C LYS A 106 11.29 13.15 26.38
N PRO A 107 10.40 12.23 26.78
CA PRO A 107 9.93 12.12 28.17
C PRO A 107 11.06 11.83 29.16
#